data_AF-A0A9W3JKA7-F1
#
_entry.id   AF-A0A9W3JKA7-F1
#
_cell.length_a   1.000
_cell.length_b   1.000
_cell.length_c   1.000
_cell.angle_alpha   90.00
_cell.angle_beta   90.00
_cell.angle_gamma   90.00
#
_symmetry.space_group_name_H-M   'P 1'
#
loop_
_entity.id
_entity.type
_entity.pdbx_description
1 polymer ?
#
loop_
_entity_poly.entity_id
_entity_poly.type
_entity_poly.pdbx_seq_one_letter_code
_entity_poly.pdbx_strand_id
1 'polypeptide(L)'
;MAEKMRNDFYERLTKNNEYWIAYQEFEKEFKNNSSDRGLVLVCGSIIDHLLSELLKSFLIKSNNVEKDLFKTGGILATFDSKIKMSYYLGLISKNEQLNITYLQRIRNKFAHQFINISFENNDIVNVCKSFEIPKNCFVPSFIPFPNKETGELPQVDLNPIKKDTLAKNRFIVTFQYLYFTFISRLLFAEFERRDEYTKIITAENIMLMQIEMIERALNKGIELKEYEENENHIFEMQYRIETIKKSLNDNNILNPDIQDTIKDIEIEIEKNKKWYEEFSKENDEYLKFLHSMLKPYRYSYEVLKNSITK
;
A
#
# COMPACT_ATOMS: atom_id res chain seq x y z
N MET A 1 2.01 -25.63 -9.14
CA MET A 1 1.86 -24.41 -8.32
C MET A 1 1.35 -24.72 -6.92
N ALA A 2 0.19 -25.39 -6.77
CA ALA A 2 -0.36 -25.80 -5.47
C ALA A 2 0.56 -26.72 -4.63
N GLU A 3 1.29 -27.65 -5.28
CA GLU A 3 2.23 -28.54 -4.60
C GLU A 3 3.50 -27.83 -4.11
N LYS A 4 3.96 -26.80 -4.84
CA LYS A 4 5.07 -25.93 -4.43
C LYS A 4 4.66 -25.01 -3.27
N MET A 5 3.45 -24.44 -3.32
CA MET A 5 2.87 -23.68 -2.21
C MET A 5 2.67 -24.54 -0.95
N ARG A 6 2.22 -25.80 -1.09
CA ARG A 6 2.05 -26.74 0.02
C ARG A 6 3.38 -27.12 0.68
N ASN A 7 4.42 -27.36 -0.10
CA ASN A 7 5.75 -27.68 0.43
C ASN A 7 6.39 -26.47 1.13
N ASP A 8 6.28 -25.27 0.55
CA ASP A 8 6.80 -24.04 1.17
C ASP A 8 6.08 -23.68 2.47
N PHE A 9 4.75 -23.84 2.53
CA PHE A 9 3.97 -23.57 3.74
C PHE A 9 4.29 -24.56 4.87
N TYR A 10 4.34 -25.86 4.56
CA TYR A 10 4.73 -26.89 5.53
C TYR A 10 6.17 -26.70 6.01
N GLU A 11 7.10 -26.35 5.11
CA GLU A 11 8.48 -26.05 5.46
C GLU A 11 8.57 -24.81 6.37
N ARG A 12 7.81 -23.74 6.09
CA ARG A 12 7.72 -22.56 6.98
C ARG A 12 7.14 -22.91 8.35
N LEU A 13 6.12 -23.76 8.42
CA LEU A 13 5.54 -24.20 9.69
C LEU A 13 6.46 -25.12 10.51
N THR A 14 7.23 -25.98 9.84
CA THR A 14 8.03 -27.02 10.52
C THR A 14 9.49 -26.64 10.74
N LYS A 15 10.10 -25.80 9.89
CA LYS A 15 11.46 -25.29 10.09
C LYS A 15 11.51 -24.04 10.97
N ASN A 16 10.47 -23.22 11.04
CA ASN A 16 10.49 -21.97 11.83
C ASN A 16 10.09 -22.18 13.30
N ASN A 17 10.71 -23.17 13.95
CA ASN A 17 10.63 -23.35 15.39
C ASN A 17 11.05 -22.05 16.13
N GLU A 18 11.94 -21.25 15.54
CA GLU A 18 12.41 -19.99 16.10
C GLU A 18 11.30 -18.97 16.43
N TYR A 19 10.24 -18.87 15.61
CA TYR A 19 9.15 -17.92 15.87
C TYR A 19 8.28 -18.38 17.04
N TRP A 20 8.06 -19.69 17.12
CA TRP A 20 7.32 -20.28 18.23
C TRP A 20 8.13 -20.20 19.53
N ILE A 21 9.42 -20.53 19.49
CA ILE A 21 10.37 -20.36 20.60
C ILE A 21 10.40 -18.89 21.06
N ALA A 22 10.44 -17.93 20.13
CA ALA A 22 10.38 -16.52 20.45
C ALA A 22 9.10 -16.16 21.23
N TYR A 23 7.95 -16.68 20.81
CA TYR A 23 6.69 -16.47 21.54
C TYR A 23 6.69 -17.17 22.91
N GLN A 24 7.30 -18.35 23.03
CA GLN A 24 7.45 -19.03 24.31
C GLN A 24 8.32 -18.24 25.29
N GLU A 25 9.41 -17.61 24.84
CA GLU A 25 10.22 -16.74 25.69
C GLU A 25 9.42 -15.50 26.13
N PHE A 26 8.59 -14.93 25.27
CA PHE A 26 7.63 -13.89 25.68
C PHE A 26 6.66 -14.41 26.76
N GLU A 27 6.02 -15.56 26.53
CA GLU A 27 5.07 -16.17 27.48
C GLU A 27 5.71 -16.46 28.83
N LYS A 28 6.97 -16.88 28.84
CA LYS A 28 7.77 -17.13 30.03
C LYS A 28 8.03 -15.85 30.82
N GLU A 29 8.47 -14.77 30.16
CA GLU A 29 8.63 -13.46 30.81
C GLU A 29 7.29 -12.95 31.35
N PHE A 30 6.22 -13.11 30.59
CA PHE A 30 4.88 -12.68 30.98
C PHE A 30 4.34 -13.46 32.21
N LYS A 31 4.44 -14.79 32.21
CA LYS A 31 3.88 -15.67 33.25
C LYS A 31 4.70 -15.70 34.54
N ASN A 32 6.03 -15.64 34.44
CA ASN A 32 6.90 -15.76 35.62
C ASN A 32 6.98 -14.48 36.44
N ASN A 33 6.14 -13.48 36.14
CA ASN A 33 6.17 -12.17 36.78
C ASN A 33 7.58 -11.57 36.76
N SER A 34 8.28 -11.77 35.64
CA SER A 34 9.63 -11.26 35.47
C SER A 34 9.64 -9.74 35.51
N SER A 35 10.82 -9.14 35.70
CA SER A 35 10.95 -7.69 35.70
C SER A 35 10.34 -7.09 34.43
N ASP A 36 9.64 -5.96 34.53
CA ASP A 36 9.10 -5.24 33.37
C ASP A 36 10.16 -5.02 32.27
N ARG A 37 11.42 -4.86 32.68
CA ARG A 37 12.59 -4.77 31.79
C ARG A 37 12.76 -6.03 30.93
N GLY A 38 12.72 -7.22 31.53
CA GLY A 38 12.86 -8.50 30.82
C GLY A 38 11.80 -8.64 29.72
N LEU A 39 10.53 -8.47 30.11
CA LEU A 39 9.39 -8.48 29.19
C LEU A 39 9.57 -7.52 28.01
N VAL A 40 9.92 -6.25 28.29
CA VAL A 40 10.07 -5.22 27.26
C VAL A 40 11.25 -5.50 26.32
N LEU A 41 12.38 -5.96 26.85
CA LEU A 41 13.57 -6.27 26.05
C LEU A 41 13.34 -7.48 25.14
N VAL A 42 12.64 -8.51 25.63
CA VAL A 42 12.25 -9.67 24.83
C VAL A 42 11.29 -9.25 23.72
N CYS A 43 10.21 -8.54 24.04
CA CYS A 43 9.26 -8.04 23.03
C CYS A 43 9.95 -7.21 21.94
N GLY A 44 10.84 -6.29 22.33
CA GLY A 44 11.58 -5.46 21.39
C GLY A 44 12.49 -6.27 20.46
N SER A 45 13.21 -7.25 21.00
CA SER A 45 14.09 -8.13 20.21
C SER A 45 13.31 -8.97 19.20
N ILE A 46 12.14 -9.47 19.59
CA ILE A 46 11.27 -10.26 18.71
C ILE A 46 10.78 -9.41 17.55
N ILE A 47 10.22 -8.22 17.80
CA ILE A 47 9.74 -7.35 16.73
C ILE A 47 10.87 -6.91 15.80
N ASP A 48 12.05 -6.60 16.35
CA ASP A 48 13.22 -6.22 15.56
C ASP A 48 13.70 -7.36 14.61
N HIS A 49 13.60 -8.60 15.08
CA HIS A 49 13.87 -9.79 14.27
C HIS A 49 12.79 -9.99 13.21
N LEU A 50 11.50 -9.92 13.56
CA LEU A 50 10.39 -10.09 12.61
C LEU A 50 10.42 -9.06 11.47
N LEU A 51 10.78 -7.80 11.75
CA LEU A 51 10.99 -6.82 10.69
C LEU A 51 12.12 -7.22 9.72
N SER A 52 13.19 -7.82 10.24
CA SER A 52 14.30 -8.31 9.42
C SER A 52 13.82 -9.44 8.50
N GLU A 53 13.03 -10.37 9.04
CA GLU A 53 12.46 -11.47 8.27
C GLU A 53 11.45 -11.00 7.23
N LEU A 54 10.60 -10.02 7.55
CA LEU A 54 9.69 -9.39 6.58
C LEU A 54 10.48 -8.78 5.41
N LEU A 55 11.52 -8.00 5.71
CA LEU A 55 12.38 -7.39 4.69
C LEU A 55 13.06 -8.45 3.82
N LYS A 56 13.66 -9.49 4.42
CA LYS A 56 14.30 -10.60 3.68
C LYS A 56 13.32 -11.40 2.85
N SER A 57 12.07 -11.51 3.29
CA SER A 57 11.02 -12.21 2.55
C SER A 57 10.66 -11.47 1.25
N PHE A 58 10.79 -10.15 1.25
CA PHE A 58 10.51 -9.28 0.11
C PHE A 58 11.71 -9.10 -0.83
N LEU A 59 12.92 -8.95 -0.30
CA LEU A 59 14.13 -8.71 -1.09
C LEU A 59 14.55 -9.92 -1.94
N ILE A 60 15.41 -9.67 -2.94
CA ILE A 60 15.98 -10.74 -3.76
C ILE A 60 16.68 -11.80 -2.90
N LYS A 61 16.57 -13.07 -3.30
CA LYS A 61 17.25 -14.16 -2.59
C LYS A 61 18.76 -14.08 -2.86
N SER A 62 19.55 -13.80 -1.83
CA SER A 62 21.00 -13.87 -1.90
C SER A 62 21.59 -14.30 -0.56
N ASN A 63 22.66 -15.09 -0.62
CA ASN A 63 23.37 -15.57 0.57
C ASN A 63 24.07 -14.43 1.34
N ASN A 64 24.23 -13.26 0.72
CA ASN A 64 24.92 -12.11 1.31
C ASN A 64 23.98 -11.10 1.98
N VAL A 65 22.65 -11.19 1.79
CA VAL A 65 21.67 -10.21 2.30
C VAL A 65 21.83 -9.96 3.80
N GLU A 66 22.03 -11.01 4.59
CA GLU A 66 22.27 -10.91 6.03
C GLU A 66 23.50 -10.06 6.34
N LYS A 67 24.62 -10.38 5.68
CA LYS A 67 25.91 -9.74 5.90
C LYS A 67 25.90 -8.28 5.45
N ASP A 68 25.31 -8.00 4.30
CA ASP A 68 25.42 -6.70 3.64
C ASP A 68 24.44 -5.68 4.23
N LEU A 69 23.25 -6.13 4.68
CA LEU A 69 22.19 -5.24 5.11
C LEU A 69 21.97 -5.23 6.62
N PHE A 70 21.99 -6.39 7.28
CA PHE A 70 21.49 -6.54 8.65
C PHE A 70 22.58 -6.63 9.73
N LYS A 71 23.81 -7.01 9.38
CA LYS A 71 24.94 -7.01 10.31
C LYS A 71 25.44 -5.59 10.60
N THR A 72 26.19 -5.44 11.70
CA THR A 72 26.80 -4.17 12.12
C THR A 72 27.52 -3.47 10.96
N GLY A 73 27.14 -2.22 10.69
CA GLY A 73 27.64 -1.41 9.57
C GLY A 73 26.77 -1.45 8.31
N GLY A 74 25.79 -2.38 8.22
CA GLY A 74 24.80 -2.43 7.15
C GLY A 74 23.70 -1.38 7.28
N ILE A 75 23.05 -1.05 6.15
CA ILE A 75 22.01 0.00 6.08
C ILE A 75 20.71 -0.35 6.82
N LEU A 76 20.49 -1.63 7.13
CA LEU A 76 19.34 -2.14 7.89
C LEU A 76 19.77 -2.76 9.23
N ALA A 77 20.96 -2.40 9.73
CA ALA A 77 21.49 -2.91 10.99
C ALA A 77 20.73 -2.39 12.23
N THR A 78 20.09 -1.23 12.12
CA THR A 78 19.39 -0.61 13.26
C THR A 78 17.90 -0.92 13.23
N PHE A 79 17.29 -0.97 14.42
CA PHE A 79 15.85 -1.15 14.56
C PHE A 79 15.07 -0.01 13.86
N ASP A 80 15.53 1.24 13.96
CA ASP A 80 14.88 2.38 13.28
C ASP A 80 14.95 2.28 11.74
N SER A 81 16.10 1.90 11.17
CA SER A 81 16.24 1.70 9.72
C SER A 81 15.30 0.61 9.20
N LYS A 82 15.11 -0.47 9.98
CA LYS A 82 14.20 -1.56 9.62
C LYS A 82 12.74 -1.10 9.64
N ILE A 83 12.31 -0.39 10.68
CA ILE A 83 10.95 0.17 10.76
C ILE A 83 10.66 1.05 9.55
N LYS A 84 11.56 1.98 9.22
CA LYS A 84 11.41 2.91 8.09
C LYS A 84 11.33 2.17 6.77
N MET A 85 12.27 1.24 6.52
CA MET A 85 12.30 0.50 5.26
C MET A 85 11.06 -0.39 5.09
N SER A 86 10.65 -1.11 6.14
CA SER A 86 9.43 -1.92 6.08
C SER A 86 8.20 -1.09 5.76
N TYR A 87 8.09 0.13 6.30
CA TYR A 87 6.98 1.04 6.00
C TYR A 87 7.03 1.55 4.54
N TYR A 88 8.17 2.05 4.08
CA TYR A 88 8.27 2.62 2.73
C TYR A 88 8.20 1.57 1.61
N LEU A 89 8.50 0.30 1.91
CA LEU A 89 8.26 -0.83 1.01
C LEU A 89 6.81 -1.35 1.06
N GLY A 90 5.96 -0.80 1.93
CA GLY A 90 4.56 -1.22 2.08
C GLY A 90 4.37 -2.55 2.81
N LEU A 91 5.37 -3.05 3.54
CA LEU A 91 5.31 -4.31 4.29
C LEU A 91 4.56 -4.18 5.62
N ILE A 92 4.44 -2.95 6.12
CA ILE A 92 3.71 -2.62 7.34
C ILE A 92 2.87 -1.36 7.14
N SER A 93 1.74 -1.27 7.84
CA SER A 93 0.85 -0.12 7.80
C SER A 93 1.42 1.07 8.57
N LYS A 94 0.82 2.26 8.37
CA LYS A 94 1.20 3.46 9.13
C LYS A 94 0.94 3.28 10.64
N ASN A 95 -0.16 2.64 11.01
CA ASN A 95 -0.50 2.35 12.40
C ASN A 95 0.53 1.39 13.04
N GLU A 96 0.90 0.32 12.33
CA GLU A 96 1.92 -0.63 12.77
C GLU A 96 3.28 0.05 12.94
N GLN A 97 3.70 0.89 11.98
CA GLN A 97 4.92 1.68 12.09
C GLN A 97 4.93 2.51 13.38
N LEU A 98 3.85 3.25 13.67
CA LEU A 98 3.74 4.09 14.86
C LEU A 98 3.81 3.25 16.14
N ASN A 99 3.04 2.15 16.22
CA ASN A 99 3.09 1.24 17.36
C ASN A 99 4.50 0.70 17.60
N ILE A 100 5.22 0.29 16.56
CA ILE A 100 6.58 -0.22 16.71
C ILE A 100 7.54 0.88 17.15
N THR A 101 7.40 2.11 16.64
CA THR A 101 8.20 3.24 17.11
C THR A 101 7.96 3.53 18.59
N TYR A 102 6.71 3.45 19.07
CA TYR A 102 6.41 3.59 20.50
C TYR A 102 7.00 2.46 21.34
N LEU A 103 6.87 1.22 20.87
CA LEU A 103 7.49 0.04 21.50
C LEU A 103 9.00 0.18 21.58
N GLN A 104 9.66 0.61 20.49
CA GLN A 104 11.11 0.86 20.44
C GLN A 104 11.52 1.95 21.44
N ARG A 105 10.76 3.05 21.53
CA ARG A 105 11.04 4.13 22.51
C ARG A 105 10.95 3.63 23.94
N ILE A 106 9.93 2.84 24.26
CA ILE A 106 9.79 2.19 25.58
C ILE A 106 10.99 1.27 25.81
N ARG A 107 11.30 0.37 24.86
CA ARG A 107 12.44 -0.55 24.94
C ARG A 107 13.76 0.15 25.20
N ASN A 108 14.04 1.25 24.50
CA ASN A 108 15.26 2.01 24.67
C ASN A 108 15.34 2.63 26.08
N LYS A 109 14.23 3.13 26.63
CA LYS A 109 14.20 3.59 28.03
C LYS A 109 14.50 2.47 29.01
N PHE A 110 13.85 1.31 28.87
CA PHE A 110 14.10 0.13 29.72
C PHE A 110 15.54 -0.39 29.62
N ALA A 111 16.20 -0.23 28.46
CA ALA A 111 17.59 -0.61 28.23
C ALA A 111 18.61 0.37 28.83
N HIS A 112 18.34 1.68 28.80
CA HIS A 112 19.32 2.71 29.19
C HIS A 112 19.10 3.31 30.58
N GLN A 113 17.88 3.21 31.15
CA GLN A 113 17.61 3.68 32.50
C GLN A 113 17.89 2.57 33.50
N PHE A 114 18.88 2.80 34.37
CA PHE A 114 19.37 1.79 35.31
C PHE A 114 18.48 1.62 36.56
N ILE A 115 17.87 2.71 37.05
CA ILE A 115 17.17 2.77 38.35
C ILE A 115 15.67 3.04 38.17
N ASN A 116 14.83 2.32 38.94
CA ASN A 116 13.39 2.55 39.14
C ASN A 116 12.57 2.73 37.84
N ILE A 117 12.76 1.85 36.86
CA ILE A 117 11.96 1.82 35.64
C ILE A 117 10.91 0.70 35.68
N SER A 118 9.65 1.05 35.44
CA SER A 118 8.48 0.19 35.40
C SER A 118 7.39 0.78 34.50
N PHE A 119 6.30 0.04 34.31
CA PHE A 119 5.12 0.58 33.63
C PHE A 119 4.33 1.63 34.42
N GLU A 120 4.76 1.97 35.64
CA GLU A 120 4.13 3.01 36.47
C GLU A 120 4.76 4.39 36.26
N ASN A 121 5.95 4.47 35.63
CA ASN A 121 6.55 5.76 35.34
C ASN A 121 5.70 6.55 34.34
N ASN A 122 5.40 7.82 34.67
CA ASN A 122 4.51 8.69 33.88
C ASN A 122 4.89 8.79 32.39
N ASP A 123 6.19 8.80 32.11
CA ASP A 123 6.72 8.90 30.75
C ASP A 123 6.54 7.60 29.94
N ILE A 124 6.54 6.43 30.59
CA ILE A 124 6.18 5.14 29.97
C ILE A 124 4.67 5.07 29.78
N VAL A 125 3.89 5.40 30.80
CA VAL A 125 2.41 5.44 30.75
C VAL A 125 1.94 6.31 29.59
N ASN A 126 2.53 7.49 29.41
CA ASN A 126 2.15 8.41 28.33
C ASN A 126 2.44 7.86 26.94
N VAL A 127 3.56 7.14 26.75
CA VAL A 127 3.84 6.48 25.48
C VAL A 127 2.85 5.32 25.26
N CYS A 128 2.57 4.51 26.29
CA CYS A 128 1.61 3.41 26.20
C CYS A 128 0.19 3.86 25.81
N LYS A 129 -0.22 5.08 26.20
CA LYS A 129 -1.52 5.65 25.79
C LYS A 129 -1.62 5.92 24.29
N SER A 130 -0.49 6.01 23.59
CA SER A 130 -0.44 6.27 22.14
C SER A 130 -0.62 5.00 21.30
N PHE A 131 -0.60 3.81 21.94
CA PHE A 131 -0.85 2.56 21.23
C PHE A 131 -2.30 2.46 20.76
N GLU A 132 -2.45 2.06 19.50
CA GLU A 132 -3.75 1.88 18.87
C GLU A 132 -3.74 0.59 18.05
N ILE A 133 -4.71 -0.29 18.29
CA ILE A 133 -4.94 -1.47 17.47
C ILE A 133 -6.21 -1.20 16.64
N PRO A 134 -6.18 -1.39 15.31
CA PRO A 134 -7.37 -1.22 14.49
C PRO A 134 -8.50 -2.13 14.95
N LYS A 135 -9.74 -1.70 14.71
CA LYS A 135 -10.93 -2.40 15.21
C LYS A 135 -10.96 -3.85 14.71
N ASN A 136 -11.18 -4.78 15.64
CA ASN A 136 -11.27 -6.22 15.38
C ASN A 136 -9.97 -6.87 14.85
N CYS A 137 -8.80 -6.22 15.04
CA CYS A 137 -7.51 -6.77 14.59
C CYS A 137 -6.73 -7.50 15.69
N PHE A 138 -7.24 -7.56 16.93
CA PHE A 138 -6.60 -8.34 17.99
C PHE A 138 -7.07 -9.79 17.97
N VAL A 139 -6.11 -10.72 17.95
CA VAL A 139 -6.35 -12.17 18.10
C VAL A 139 -5.96 -12.58 19.52
N PRO A 140 -6.90 -13.06 20.36
CA PRO A 140 -6.58 -13.57 21.68
C PRO A 140 -5.66 -14.80 21.61
N SER A 141 -4.73 -14.91 22.56
CA SER A 141 -3.83 -16.07 22.66
C SER A 141 -4.55 -17.38 23.00
N PHE A 142 -5.78 -17.29 23.50
CA PHE A 142 -6.65 -18.43 23.78
C PHE A 142 -8.06 -18.15 23.24
N ILE A 143 -8.54 -19.05 22.39
CA ILE A 143 -9.93 -19.06 21.93
C ILE A 143 -10.67 -20.13 22.74
N PRO A 144 -11.64 -19.75 23.59
CA PRO A 144 -12.37 -20.70 24.42
C PRO A 144 -13.17 -21.70 23.57
N PHE A 145 -13.27 -22.93 24.08
CA PHE A 145 -14.10 -23.96 23.46
C PHE A 145 -15.59 -23.62 23.58
N PRO A 146 -16.44 -24.15 22.68
CA PRO A 146 -17.89 -24.03 22.80
C PRO A 146 -18.40 -24.50 24.15
N ASN A 147 -19.52 -23.92 24.60
CA ASN A 147 -20.23 -24.42 25.78
C ASN A 147 -20.57 -25.91 25.58
N LYS A 148 -20.18 -26.75 26.55
CA LYS A 148 -20.30 -28.21 26.44
C LYS A 148 -21.75 -28.71 26.43
N GLU A 149 -22.67 -27.94 27.01
CA GLU A 149 -24.08 -28.32 27.17
C GLU A 149 -24.94 -27.73 26.06
N THR A 150 -24.75 -26.43 25.75
CA THR A 150 -25.59 -25.71 24.77
C THR A 150 -25.02 -25.73 23.36
N GLY A 151 -23.73 -26.02 23.20
CA GLY A 151 -23.02 -25.90 21.92
C GLY A 151 -22.76 -24.46 21.49
N GLU A 152 -23.14 -23.46 22.28
CA GLU A 152 -22.97 -22.05 21.94
C GLU A 152 -21.49 -21.66 21.88
N LEU A 153 -21.16 -20.85 20.86
CA LEU A 153 -19.82 -20.31 20.69
C LEU A 153 -19.59 -19.12 21.65
N PRO A 154 -18.48 -19.09 22.38
CA PRO A 154 -18.17 -17.99 23.28
C PRO A 154 -17.84 -16.70 22.50
N GLN A 155 -18.22 -15.55 23.06
CA GLN A 155 -17.78 -14.25 22.58
C GLN A 155 -16.39 -13.91 23.15
N VAL A 156 -15.54 -13.32 22.32
CA VAL A 156 -14.19 -12.87 22.69
C VAL A 156 -14.02 -11.38 22.40
N ASP A 157 -13.28 -10.66 23.26
CA ASP A 157 -12.99 -9.23 23.02
C ASP A 157 -11.86 -9.07 22.00
N LEU A 158 -12.21 -8.58 20.81
CA LEU A 158 -11.26 -8.29 19.73
C LEU A 158 -10.68 -6.86 19.80
N ASN A 159 -11.01 -6.10 20.86
CA ASN A 159 -10.63 -4.70 21.03
C ASN A 159 -10.21 -4.42 22.49
N PRO A 160 -9.14 -5.07 23.00
CA PRO A 160 -8.82 -5.09 24.43
C PRO A 160 -8.33 -3.75 25.00
N ILE A 161 -7.96 -2.78 24.16
CA ILE A 161 -7.55 -1.45 24.59
C ILE A 161 -8.80 -0.58 24.84
N LYS A 162 -9.09 -0.31 26.11
CA LYS A 162 -10.13 0.60 26.61
C LYS A 162 -9.50 1.82 27.29
N LYS A 163 -10.31 2.80 27.71
CA LYS A 163 -9.83 4.06 28.33
C LYS A 163 -8.98 3.82 29.59
N ASP A 164 -9.37 2.85 30.40
CA ASP A 164 -8.80 2.49 31.70
C ASP A 164 -7.74 1.37 31.63
N THR A 165 -7.44 0.83 30.44
CA THR A 165 -6.41 -0.21 30.28
C THR A 165 -5.05 0.28 30.78
N LEU A 166 -4.47 -0.49 31.70
CA LEU A 166 -3.15 -0.26 32.28
C LEU A 166 -2.04 -0.22 31.22
N ALA A 167 -0.98 0.56 31.47
CA ALA A 167 0.12 0.76 30.53
C ALA A 167 0.82 -0.56 30.13
N LYS A 168 1.05 -1.46 31.10
CA LYS A 168 1.60 -2.80 30.85
C LYS A 168 0.71 -3.62 29.93
N ASN A 169 -0.61 -3.62 30.18
CA ASN A 169 -1.57 -4.37 29.36
C ASN A 169 -1.65 -3.82 27.94
N ARG A 170 -1.64 -2.48 27.76
CA ARG A 170 -1.56 -1.85 26.42
C ARG A 170 -0.33 -2.31 25.66
N PHE A 171 0.83 -2.29 26.30
CA PHE A 171 2.08 -2.76 25.69
C PHE A 171 1.99 -4.23 25.26
N ILE A 172 1.48 -5.11 26.13
CA ILE A 172 1.36 -6.55 25.87
C ILE A 172 0.42 -6.84 24.70
N VAL A 173 -0.80 -6.29 24.71
CA VAL A 173 -1.78 -6.58 23.66
C VAL A 173 -1.34 -5.99 22.32
N THR A 174 -0.65 -4.85 22.31
CA THR A 174 -0.05 -4.29 21.09
C THR A 174 1.10 -5.15 20.58
N PHE A 175 1.98 -5.65 21.46
CA PHE A 175 3.02 -6.60 21.06
C PHE A 175 2.40 -7.86 20.43
N GLN A 176 1.39 -8.46 21.07
CA GLN A 176 0.71 -9.65 20.55
C GLN A 176 0.06 -9.38 19.19
N TYR A 177 -0.63 -8.24 19.04
CA TYR A 177 -1.18 -7.81 17.75
C TYR A 177 -0.11 -7.75 16.66
N LEU A 178 1.01 -7.07 16.92
CA LEU A 178 2.11 -6.95 15.96
C LEU A 178 2.74 -8.32 15.63
N TYR A 179 2.99 -9.13 16.66
CA TYR A 179 3.56 -10.47 16.52
C TYR A 179 2.69 -11.36 15.62
N PHE A 180 1.40 -11.53 15.95
CA PHE A 180 0.52 -12.40 15.17
C PHE A 180 0.31 -11.89 13.75
N THR A 181 0.23 -10.57 13.57
CA THR A 181 0.13 -9.96 12.23
C THR A 181 1.36 -10.28 11.39
N PHE A 182 2.56 -10.12 11.93
CA PHE A 182 3.81 -10.31 11.17
C PHE A 182 4.11 -11.78 10.90
N ILE A 183 3.84 -12.65 11.88
CA ILE A 183 3.92 -14.09 11.68
C ILE A 183 2.95 -14.56 10.60
N SER A 184 1.72 -14.05 10.59
CA SER A 184 0.74 -14.40 9.55
C SER A 184 1.26 -14.01 8.16
N ARG A 185 1.78 -12.78 8.00
CA ARG A 185 2.43 -12.32 6.75
C ARG A 185 3.56 -13.23 6.28
N LEU A 186 4.43 -13.64 7.21
CA LEU A 186 5.57 -14.51 6.93
C LEU A 186 5.16 -15.94 6.60
N LEU A 187 4.22 -16.52 7.34
CA LEU A 187 3.77 -17.90 7.14
C LEU A 187 2.95 -18.06 5.86
N PHE A 188 2.03 -17.12 5.60
CA PHE A 188 1.15 -17.16 4.44
C PHE A 188 1.73 -16.50 3.19
N ALA A 189 3.01 -16.09 3.24
CA ALA A 189 3.74 -15.50 2.11
C ALA A 189 2.98 -14.34 1.46
N GLU A 190 2.40 -13.44 2.28
CA GLU A 190 1.56 -12.34 1.80
C GLU A 190 2.29 -11.43 0.80
N PHE A 191 3.62 -11.35 0.90
CA PHE A 191 4.46 -10.59 -0.02
C PHE A 191 5.22 -11.49 -0.98
N GLU A 192 5.15 -11.16 -2.27
CA GLU A 192 5.97 -11.77 -3.29
C GLU A 192 7.43 -11.36 -3.13
N ARG A 193 8.31 -12.35 -3.09
CA ARG A 193 9.75 -12.11 -3.12
C ARG A 193 10.13 -11.52 -4.48
N ARG A 194 10.96 -10.48 -4.47
CA ARG A 194 11.51 -9.91 -5.70
C ARG A 194 12.50 -10.87 -6.35
N ASP A 195 12.43 -10.96 -7.67
CA ASP A 195 13.49 -11.56 -8.48
C ASP A 195 14.51 -10.50 -8.91
N GLU A 196 15.73 -10.95 -9.17
CA GLU A 196 16.75 -10.13 -9.81
C GLU A 196 16.26 -9.69 -11.19
N TYR A 197 16.52 -8.42 -11.55
CA TYR A 197 16.19 -7.93 -12.88
C TYR A 197 17.20 -8.47 -13.90
N THR A 198 16.82 -9.48 -14.65
CA THR A 198 17.67 -10.18 -15.63
C THR A 198 17.37 -9.82 -17.09
N LYS A 199 16.38 -8.96 -17.34
CA LYS A 199 15.98 -8.60 -18.70
C LYS A 199 17.08 -7.79 -19.37
N ILE A 200 17.65 -8.34 -20.43
CA ILE A 200 18.60 -7.63 -21.29
C ILE A 200 17.80 -6.79 -22.30
N ILE A 201 18.02 -5.48 -22.29
CA ILE A 201 17.45 -4.56 -23.27
C ILE A 201 18.54 -4.22 -24.27
N THR A 202 18.43 -4.75 -25.50
CA THR A 202 19.33 -4.42 -26.60
C THR A 202 19.02 -3.03 -27.14
N ALA A 203 19.96 -2.41 -27.86
CA ALA A 203 19.72 -1.11 -28.51
C ALA A 203 18.51 -1.17 -29.47
N GLU A 204 18.35 -2.30 -30.17
CA GLU A 204 17.18 -2.59 -31.00
C GLU A 204 15.88 -2.59 -30.17
N ASN A 205 15.87 -3.30 -29.03
CA ASN A 205 14.70 -3.37 -28.15
C ASN A 205 14.32 -2.00 -27.58
N ILE A 206 15.28 -1.12 -27.28
CA ILE A 206 14.97 0.26 -26.81
C ILE A 206 14.18 1.00 -27.87
N MET A 207 14.62 0.95 -29.13
CA MET A 207 13.91 1.65 -30.22
C MET A 207 12.52 1.05 -30.44
N LEU A 208 12.40 -0.28 -30.44
CA LEU A 208 11.09 -0.95 -30.55
C LEU A 208 10.14 -0.53 -29.43
N MET A 209 10.59 -0.53 -28.17
CA MET A 209 9.78 -0.11 -27.03
C MET A 209 9.30 1.34 -27.17
N GLN A 210 10.15 2.24 -27.68
CA GLN A 210 9.78 3.64 -27.91
C GLN A 210 8.78 3.78 -29.06
N ILE A 211 8.97 3.05 -30.16
CA ILE A 211 8.03 3.01 -31.29
C ILE A 211 6.66 2.50 -30.82
N GLU A 212 6.62 1.35 -30.13
CA GLU A 212 5.38 0.75 -29.62
C GLU A 212 4.68 1.64 -28.59
N MET A 213 5.42 2.37 -27.77
CA MET A 213 4.85 3.34 -26.82
C MET A 213 4.17 4.49 -27.58
N ILE A 214 4.84 5.05 -28.59
CA ILE A 214 4.31 6.15 -29.40
C ILE A 214 3.09 5.68 -30.21
N GLU A 215 3.16 4.51 -30.85
CA GLU A 215 2.05 3.95 -31.63
C GLU A 215 0.83 3.66 -30.76
N ARG A 216 1.01 3.12 -29.55
CA ARG A 216 -0.10 2.96 -28.59
C ARG A 216 -0.71 4.30 -28.19
N ALA A 217 0.11 5.31 -27.95
CA ALA A 217 -0.39 6.64 -27.60
C ALA A 217 -1.13 7.31 -28.78
N LEU A 218 -0.63 7.14 -30.00
CA LEU A 218 -1.29 7.61 -31.23
C LEU A 218 -2.64 6.91 -31.44
N ASN A 219 -2.70 5.58 -31.32
CA ASN A 219 -3.95 4.83 -31.46
C ASN A 219 -4.98 5.28 -30.43
N LYS A 220 -4.57 5.46 -29.17
CA LYS A 220 -5.48 5.96 -28.12
C LYS A 220 -5.96 7.39 -28.39
N GLY A 221 -5.10 8.26 -28.92
CA GLY A 221 -5.50 9.62 -29.29
C GLY A 221 -6.43 9.67 -30.51
N ILE A 222 -6.31 8.70 -31.43
CA ILE A 222 -7.24 8.51 -32.57
C ILE A 222 -8.59 7.96 -32.07
N GLU A 223 -8.60 6.96 -31.18
CA GLU A 223 -9.83 6.47 -30.54
C GLU A 223 -10.57 7.61 -29.82
N LEU A 224 -9.85 8.51 -29.15
CA LEU A 224 -10.44 9.71 -28.52
C LEU A 224 -11.02 10.70 -29.54
N LYS A 225 -10.53 10.72 -30.79
CA LYS A 225 -11.16 11.46 -31.89
C LYS A 225 -12.41 10.78 -32.43
N GLU A 226 -12.50 9.45 -32.39
CA GLU A 226 -13.75 8.76 -32.72
C GLU A 226 -14.86 9.10 -31.68
N TYR A 227 -14.50 9.48 -30.44
CA TYR A 227 -15.42 10.08 -29.48
C TYR A 227 -15.80 11.56 -29.78
N GLU A 228 -15.19 12.22 -30.78
CA GLU A 228 -15.65 13.52 -31.31
C GLU A 228 -17.02 13.42 -32.02
N GLU A 229 -17.61 12.22 -32.17
CA GLU A 229 -19.04 12.07 -32.47
C GLU A 229 -19.95 12.74 -31.41
N ASN A 230 -19.43 13.16 -30.24
CA ASN A 230 -20.13 14.03 -29.29
C ASN A 230 -20.31 15.49 -29.76
N GLU A 231 -19.56 15.97 -30.75
CA GLU A 231 -19.81 17.28 -31.36
C GLU A 231 -21.23 17.31 -31.97
N ASN A 232 -21.70 16.19 -32.54
CA ASN A 232 -23.08 16.04 -32.99
C ASN A 232 -24.09 16.23 -31.85
N HIS A 233 -23.77 15.78 -30.63
CA HIS A 233 -24.68 15.91 -29.49
C HIS A 233 -24.79 17.36 -28.99
N ILE A 234 -23.68 18.10 -28.96
CA ILE A 234 -23.70 19.55 -28.64
C ILE A 234 -24.48 20.31 -29.72
N PHE A 235 -24.25 19.97 -30.99
CA PHE A 235 -24.96 20.57 -32.11
C PHE A 235 -26.46 20.24 -32.08
N GLU A 236 -26.84 19.00 -31.74
CA GLU A 236 -28.23 18.60 -31.54
C GLU A 236 -28.90 19.35 -30.37
N MET A 237 -28.20 19.51 -29.24
CA MET A 237 -28.69 20.27 -28.10
C MET A 237 -28.90 21.75 -28.46
N GLN A 238 -27.95 22.36 -29.15
CA GLN A 238 -28.08 23.73 -29.70
C GLN A 238 -29.30 23.84 -30.63
N TYR A 239 -29.42 22.92 -31.58
CA TYR A 239 -30.53 22.90 -32.53
C TYR A 239 -31.90 22.76 -31.83
N ARG A 240 -32.00 21.89 -30.82
CA ARG A 240 -33.22 21.70 -30.02
C ARG A 240 -33.57 22.96 -29.24
N ILE A 241 -32.60 23.60 -28.59
CA ILE A 241 -32.82 24.85 -27.83
C ILE A 241 -33.27 25.99 -28.75
N GLU A 242 -32.64 26.15 -29.92
CA GLU A 242 -33.07 27.14 -30.92
C GLU A 242 -34.48 26.86 -31.44
N THR A 243 -34.85 25.59 -31.64
CA THR A 243 -36.20 25.20 -32.02
C THR A 243 -37.23 25.53 -30.95
N ILE A 244 -36.90 25.29 -29.67
CA ILE A 244 -37.75 25.63 -28.52
C ILE A 244 -37.94 27.15 -28.42
N LYS A 245 -36.85 27.93 -28.52
CA LYS A 245 -36.89 29.40 -28.52
C LYS A 245 -37.78 29.95 -29.63
N LYS A 246 -37.64 29.42 -30.84
CA LYS A 246 -38.47 29.81 -31.99
C LYS A 246 -39.95 29.53 -31.73
N SER A 247 -40.27 28.33 -31.25
CA SER A 247 -41.65 27.95 -30.90
C SER A 247 -42.25 28.84 -29.81
N LEU A 248 -41.48 29.18 -28.77
CA LEU A 248 -41.94 30.07 -27.70
C LEU A 248 -42.24 31.49 -28.22
N ASN A 249 -41.39 32.01 -29.11
CA ASN A 249 -41.60 33.29 -29.77
C ASN A 249 -42.82 33.27 -30.71
N ASP A 250 -42.94 32.26 -31.57
CA ASP A 250 -44.05 32.13 -32.53
C ASP A 250 -45.41 32.01 -31.83
N ASN A 251 -45.44 31.45 -30.60
CA ASN A 251 -46.64 31.31 -29.78
C ASN A 251 -46.81 32.42 -28.72
N ASN A 252 -45.98 33.47 -28.71
CA ASN A 252 -46.01 34.57 -27.71
C ASN A 252 -45.98 34.09 -26.24
N ILE A 253 -45.30 32.99 -25.94
CA ILE A 253 -45.21 32.44 -24.58
C ILE A 253 -44.11 33.19 -23.81
N LEU A 254 -44.51 34.08 -22.91
CA LEU A 254 -43.62 34.83 -22.01
C LEU A 254 -43.68 34.26 -20.59
N ASN A 255 -42.88 33.23 -20.31
CA ASN A 255 -42.66 32.69 -18.96
C ASN A 255 -41.19 32.93 -18.54
N PRO A 256 -40.94 33.80 -17.54
CA PRO A 256 -39.58 34.13 -17.08
C PRO A 256 -38.76 32.92 -16.64
N ASP A 257 -39.36 31.97 -15.91
CA ASP A 257 -38.66 30.78 -15.41
C ASP A 257 -38.17 29.88 -16.55
N ILE A 258 -38.97 29.79 -17.62
CA ILE A 258 -38.61 29.02 -18.83
C ILE A 258 -37.48 29.74 -19.59
N GLN A 259 -37.51 31.08 -19.66
CA GLN A 259 -36.45 31.86 -20.30
C GLN A 259 -35.13 31.77 -19.54
N ASP A 260 -35.16 31.81 -18.21
CA ASP A 260 -33.97 31.64 -17.36
C ASP A 260 -33.40 30.23 -17.50
N THR A 261 -34.26 29.21 -17.52
CA THR A 261 -33.83 27.81 -17.74
C THR A 261 -33.15 27.63 -19.11
N ILE A 262 -33.70 28.22 -20.17
CA ILE A 262 -33.09 28.19 -21.52
C ILE A 262 -31.72 28.85 -21.50
N LYS A 263 -31.60 30.00 -20.83
CA LYS A 263 -30.36 30.74 -20.72
C LYS A 263 -29.28 29.97 -19.96
N ASP A 264 -29.65 29.27 -18.89
CA ASP A 264 -28.74 28.39 -18.15
C ASP A 264 -28.23 27.23 -19.02
N ILE A 265 -29.12 26.61 -19.81
CA ILE A 265 -28.76 25.54 -20.76
C ILE A 265 -27.82 26.09 -21.86
N GLU A 266 -28.08 27.29 -22.39
CA GLU A 266 -27.20 27.93 -23.38
C GLU A 266 -25.79 28.19 -22.83
N ILE A 267 -25.68 28.65 -21.57
CA ILE A 267 -24.40 28.84 -20.90
C ILE A 267 -23.65 27.52 -20.75
N GLU A 268 -24.34 26.44 -20.39
CA GLU A 268 -23.75 25.11 -20.25
C GLU A 268 -23.27 24.55 -21.59
N ILE A 269 -24.08 24.69 -22.63
CA ILE A 269 -23.73 24.33 -24.01
C ILE A 269 -22.47 25.06 -24.47
N GLU A 270 -22.36 26.38 -24.25
CA GLU A 270 -21.22 27.18 -24.68
C GLU A 270 -19.95 26.81 -23.92
N LYS A 271 -20.05 26.55 -22.61
CA LYS A 271 -18.94 26.04 -21.80
C LYS A 271 -18.44 24.69 -22.33
N ASN A 272 -19.35 23.77 -22.62
CA ASN A 272 -19.00 22.46 -23.15
C ASN A 272 -18.33 22.59 -24.52
N LYS A 273 -18.89 23.41 -25.43
CA LYS A 273 -18.31 23.67 -26.75
C LYS A 273 -16.87 24.19 -26.66
N LYS A 274 -16.64 25.21 -25.82
CA LYS A 274 -15.30 25.78 -25.62
C LYS A 274 -14.31 24.74 -25.06
N TRP A 275 -14.75 23.96 -24.08
CA TRP A 275 -13.93 22.87 -23.52
C TRP A 275 -13.55 21.84 -24.59
N TYR A 276 -14.49 21.47 -25.48
CA TYR A 276 -14.22 20.56 -26.60
C TYR A 276 -13.23 21.15 -27.61
N GLU A 277 -13.36 22.42 -27.98
CA GLU A 277 -12.43 23.09 -28.90
C GLU A 277 -11.00 23.14 -28.34
N GLU A 278 -10.84 23.46 -27.06
CA GLU A 278 -9.54 23.46 -26.36
C GLU A 278 -8.96 22.04 -26.27
N PHE A 279 -9.77 21.06 -25.85
CA PHE A 279 -9.37 19.66 -25.76
C PHE A 279 -8.95 19.07 -27.12
N SER A 280 -9.72 19.32 -28.19
CA SER A 280 -9.42 18.84 -29.54
C SER A 280 -8.11 19.43 -30.04
N LYS A 281 -7.88 20.74 -29.83
CA LYS A 281 -6.63 21.41 -30.20
C LYS A 281 -5.42 20.84 -29.44
N GLU A 282 -5.53 20.65 -28.13
CA GLU A 282 -4.46 20.05 -27.32
C GLU A 282 -4.15 18.62 -27.76
N ASN A 283 -5.19 17.82 -28.05
CA ASN A 283 -5.03 16.46 -28.56
C ASN A 283 -4.37 16.46 -29.95
N ASP A 284 -4.72 17.41 -30.82
CA ASP A 284 -4.11 17.57 -32.14
C ASP A 284 -2.63 17.92 -32.07
N GLU A 285 -2.25 18.86 -31.20
CA GLU A 285 -0.85 19.23 -30.98
C GLU A 285 -0.07 18.06 -30.37
N TYR A 286 -0.67 17.33 -29.44
CA TYR A 286 -0.10 16.11 -28.85
C TYR A 286 0.13 15.01 -29.90
N LEU A 287 -0.86 14.72 -30.75
CA LEU A 287 -0.75 13.75 -31.84
C LEU A 287 0.31 14.15 -32.87
N LYS A 288 0.37 15.43 -33.26
CA LYS A 288 1.41 15.96 -34.16
C LYS A 288 2.81 15.79 -33.55
N PHE A 289 2.96 16.08 -32.26
CA PHE A 289 4.21 15.86 -31.54
C PHE A 289 4.62 14.38 -31.57
N LEU A 290 3.72 13.46 -31.21
CA LEU A 290 3.99 12.02 -31.25
C LEU A 290 4.37 11.53 -32.65
N HIS A 291 3.64 11.96 -33.70
CA HIS A 291 3.97 11.63 -35.09
C HIS A 291 5.37 12.14 -35.49
N SER A 292 5.74 13.34 -35.06
CA SER A 292 7.05 13.93 -35.36
C SER A 292 8.21 13.10 -34.77
N MET A 293 7.98 12.42 -33.65
CA MET A 293 8.96 11.57 -32.98
C MET A 293 9.11 10.20 -33.65
N LEU A 294 8.04 9.66 -34.26
CA LEU A 294 8.01 8.28 -34.76
C LEU A 294 9.02 8.03 -35.89
N LYS A 295 9.17 8.98 -36.82
CA LYS A 295 10.04 8.83 -38.00
C LYS A 295 11.53 8.74 -37.63
N PRO A 296 12.07 9.61 -36.76
CA PRO A 296 13.41 9.44 -36.21
C PRO A 296 13.63 8.08 -35.51
N TYR A 297 12.71 7.64 -34.65
CA TYR A 297 12.87 6.36 -33.95
C TYR A 297 12.87 5.16 -34.88
N ARG A 298 11.99 5.13 -35.90
CA ARG A 298 11.98 4.08 -36.93
C ARG A 298 13.28 4.06 -37.73
N TYR A 299 13.81 5.23 -38.09
CA TYR A 299 15.11 5.31 -38.76
C TYR A 299 16.24 4.75 -37.87
N SER A 300 16.29 5.17 -36.60
CA SER A 300 17.27 4.67 -35.63
C SER A 300 17.15 3.16 -35.40
N TYR A 301 15.94 2.62 -35.36
CA TYR A 301 15.69 1.17 -35.28
C TYR A 301 16.34 0.43 -36.46
N GLU A 302 16.08 0.87 -37.70
CA GLU A 302 16.64 0.23 -38.90
C GLU A 302 18.18 0.32 -38.95
N VAL A 303 18.76 1.46 -38.55
CA VAL A 303 20.22 1.63 -38.46
C VAL A 303 20.83 0.63 -37.47
N LEU A 304 20.23 0.49 -36.27
CA LEU A 304 20.71 -0.43 -35.23
C LEU A 304 20.55 -1.88 -35.65
N LYS A 305 19.41 -2.24 -36.25
CA LYS A 305 19.15 -3.57 -36.79
C LYS A 305 20.19 -3.99 -37.83
N ASN A 306 20.50 -3.11 -38.79
CA ASN A 306 21.52 -3.34 -39.80
C ASN A 306 22.93 -3.48 -39.21
N SER A 307 23.19 -2.83 -38.08
CA SER A 307 24.48 -2.90 -37.38
C SER A 307 24.71 -4.23 -36.66
N ILE A 308 23.64 -4.97 -36.33
CA ILE A 308 23.70 -6.29 -35.68
C ILE A 308 23.96 -7.41 -36.69
N THR A 309 23.54 -7.23 -37.95
CA THR A 309 23.69 -8.23 -39.02
C THR A 309 25.08 -8.33 -39.64
N LYS A 310 26.07 -7.58 -39.15
CA LYS A 310 27.47 -7.59 -39.62
C LYS A 310 28.39 -8.25 -38.61
#